data_AF-A0A970TMY0-F1
#
_entry.id   AF-A0A970TMY0-F1
#
_cell.length_a   1.000
_cell.length_b   1.000
_cell.length_c   1.000
_cell.angle_alpha   90.00
_cell.angle_beta   90.00
_cell.angle_gamma   90.00
#
_symmetry.space_group_name_H-M   'P 1'
#
loop_
_entity.id
_entity.type
_entity.pdbx_description
1 polymer ?
#
loop_
_entity_poly.entity_id
_entity_poly.type
_entity_poly.pdbx_seq_one_letter_code
_entity_poly.pdbx_strand_id
1 'polypeptide(L)' 'MDTIYIAIKVKKNDAIAEQLREEGLFFSSIADSIGIEREAITEIDETNYKKFLKKFEK' A
#
# COMPACT_ATOMS: atom_id res chain seq x y z
N MET A 1 15.38 13.71 9.34
CA MET A 1 14.65 12.47 9.65
C MET A 1 14.24 11.95 8.29
N ASP A 2 14.87 10.86 7.87
CA ASP A 2 14.82 10.43 6.48
C ASP A 2 13.61 9.52 6.26
N THR A 3 12.89 9.75 5.17
CA THR A 3 11.67 9.01 4.84
C THR A 3 12.01 7.81 3.97
N ILE A 4 11.51 6.63 4.34
CA ILE A 4 11.61 5.41 3.54
C ILE A 4 10.29 5.22 2.78
N TYR A 5 10.37 4.88 1.50
CA TYR A 5 9.22 4.54 0.66
C TYR A 5 9.23 3.05 0.35
N ILE A 6 8.11 2.37 0.59
CA ILE A 6 7.95 0.94 0.34
C ILE A 6 6.91 0.75 -0.77
N ALA A 7 7.27 0.01 -1.82
CA ALA A 7 6.35 -0.37 -2.88
C ALA A 7 5.93 -1.84 -2.71
N ILE A 8 4.64 -2.10 -2.52
CA ILE A 8 4.08 -3.44 -2.38
C ILE A 8 3.24 -3.73 -3.62
N LYS A 9 3.50 -4.86 -4.29
CA LYS A 9 2.71 -5.32 -5.43
C LYS A 9 1.79 -6.44 -4.99
N VAL A 10 0.49 -6.22 -5.06
CA VAL A 10 -0.54 -7.20 -4.74
C VAL A 10 -1.37 -7.47 -5.99
N LYS A 11 -1.73 -8.72 -6.24
CA LYS A 11 -2.63 -9.06 -7.34
C LYS A 11 -4.04 -8.60 -6.96
N LYS A 12 -4.75 -8.02 -7.92
CA LYS A 12 -6.10 -7.48 -7.69
C LYS A 12 -7.09 -8.57 -7.21
N ASN A 13 -6.90 -9.80 -7.69
CA ASN A 13 -7.73 -10.96 -7.42
C ASN A 13 -7.08 -11.96 -6.45
N ASP A 14 -6.18 -11.49 -5.58
CA ASP A 14 -5.64 -12.32 -4.51
C ASP A 14 -6.72 -12.51 -3.44
N ALA A 15 -7.14 -13.77 -3.23
CA ALA A 15 -8.28 -14.08 -2.37
C ALA A 15 -8.06 -13.64 -0.91
N ILE A 16 -6.83 -13.75 -0.40
CA ILE A 16 -6.51 -13.34 0.98
C ILE A 16 -6.53 -11.81 1.07
N ALA A 17 -5.94 -11.12 0.10
CA ALA A 17 -5.95 -9.66 0.07
C ALA A 17 -7.37 -9.09 -0.09
N GLU A 18 -8.22 -9.70 -0.91
CA GLU A 18 -9.63 -9.31 -1.04
C GLU A 18 -10.39 -9.54 0.27
N GLN A 19 -10.26 -10.72 0.88
CA GLN A 19 -10.89 -11.01 2.17
C GLN A 19 -10.48 -9.99 3.25
N LEU A 20 -9.18 -9.75 3.42
CA LEU A 20 -8.69 -8.77 4.38
C LEU A 20 -9.19 -7.35 4.08
N ARG A 21 -9.40 -7.01 2.80
CA ARG A 21 -9.89 -5.69 2.39
C ARG A 21 -11.38 -5.56 2.72
N GLU A 22 -12.18 -6.61 2.50
CA GLU A 22 -13.59 -6.67 2.87
C GLU A 22 -13.80 -6.62 4.39
N GLU A 23 -12.92 -7.27 5.15
CA GLU A 23 -12.92 -7.24 6.62
C GLU A 23 -12.41 -5.89 7.19
N GLY A 24 -11.93 -4.98 6.34
CA GLY A 24 -11.34 -3.70 6.76
C GLY A 24 -9.96 -3.83 7.42
N LEU A 25 -9.37 -5.03 7.39
CA LEU A 25 -8.12 -5.38 8.06
C LEU A 25 -6.89 -5.18 7.18
N PHE A 26 -7.04 -5.06 5.86
CA PHE A 26 -5.91 -5.10 4.93
C PHE A 26 -4.85 -4.04 5.23
N PHE A 27 -5.26 -2.79 5.31
CA PHE A 27 -4.34 -1.68 5.53
C PHE A 27 -3.96 -1.50 6.99
N SER A 28 -4.85 -1.80 7.96
CA SER A 28 -4.50 -1.76 9.38
C SER A 28 -3.44 -2.80 9.71
N SER A 29 -3.56 -4.01 9.17
CA SER A 29 -2.56 -5.07 9.37
C SER A 29 -1.18 -4.67 8.85
N ILE A 30 -1.11 -4.00 7.69
CA ILE A 30 0.15 -3.48 7.15
C ILE A 30 0.70 -2.39 8.07
N ALA A 31 -0.15 -1.44 8.49
CA ALA A 31 0.22 -0.32 9.35
C ALA A 31 0.80 -0.79 10.68
N ASP A 32 0.09 -1.71 11.34
CA ASP A 32 0.47 -2.30 12.63
C ASP A 32 1.80 -3.07 12.51
N SER A 33 1.99 -3.81 11.42
CA SER A 33 3.20 -4.63 11.21
C SER A 33 4.48 -3.79 11.05
N ILE A 34 4.35 -2.56 10.56
CA ILE A 34 5.49 -1.65 10.32
C ILE A 34 5.50 -0.45 11.28
N GLY A 35 4.56 -0.38 12.22
CA GLY A 35 4.49 0.66 13.25
C GLY A 35 4.19 2.05 12.70
N ILE A 36 3.33 2.17 11.70
CA ILE A 36 2.88 3.46 11.15
C ILE A 36 1.37 3.67 11.34
N GLU A 37 0.92 4.90 11.18
CA GLU A 37 -0.51 5.22 11.18
C GLU A 37 -1.17 4.74 9.87
N ARG A 38 -2.43 4.31 9.97
CA ARG A 38 -3.21 3.83 8.81
C ARG A 38 -3.31 4.90 7.71
N GLU A 39 -3.39 6.17 8.08
CA GLU A 39 -3.47 7.35 7.23
C GLU A 39 -2.24 7.52 6.34
N ALA A 40 -1.10 6.95 6.76
CA ALA A 40 0.13 6.94 5.97
C ALA A 40 0.09 5.96 4.79
N ILE A 41 -0.93 5.08 4.72
CA ILE A 41 -1.09 4.08 3.67
C ILE A 41 -2.14 4.53 2.64
N THR A 42 -1.71 4.70 1.40
CA THR A 42 -2.58 4.99 0.26
C THR A 42 -2.51 3.85 -0.76
N GLU A 43 -3.65 3.31 -1.14
CA GLU A 43 -3.74 2.37 -2.26
C GLU A 43 -3.73 3.14 -3.59
N ILE A 44 -2.87 2.72 -4.51
CA ILE A 44 -2.78 3.29 -5.86
C ILE A 44 -2.98 2.17 -6.88
N ASP A 45 -3.83 2.42 -7.88
CA ASP A 45 -4.01 1.51 -9.01
C ASP A 45 -2.79 1.53 -9.96
N GLU A 46 -2.74 0.63 -10.94
CA GLU A 46 -1.61 0.50 -11.86
C GLU A 46 -1.34 1.77 -12.70
N THR A 47 -2.39 2.55 -13.02
CA THR A 47 -2.27 3.79 -13.79
C THR A 47 -1.63 4.89 -12.93
N ASN A 48 -2.06 4.96 -11.67
CA ASN A 48 -1.52 5.89 -10.68
C ASN A 48 -0.12 5.49 -10.22
N TYR A 49 0.17 4.20 -10.11
CA TYR A 49 1.49 3.64 -9.80
C TYR A 49 2.58 4.12 -10.77
N LYS A 50 2.33 4.02 -12.09
CA LYS A 50 3.29 4.48 -13.12
C LYS A 50 3.58 5.99 -13.03
N LYS A 51 2.59 6.79 -12.61
CA LYS A 51 2.76 8.24 -12.39
C LYS A 51 3.48 8.53 -11.07
N PHE A 52 3.24 7.70 -10.05
CA PHE A 52 3.87 7.83 -8.73
C PHE A 52 5.36 7.53 -8.83
N LEU A 53 5.77 6.42 -9.45
CA LEU A 53 7.18 6.04 -9.66
C LEU A 53 8.01 7.14 -10.34
N LYS A 54 7.46 7.78 -11.39
CA LYS A 54 8.12 8.89 -12.09
C LYS A 54 8.47 10.08 -11.18
N LYS A 55 7.83 10.22 -10.03
CA LYS A 55 8.14 11.27 -9.05
C LYS A 55 9.29 10.91 -8.10
N PHE A 56 9.59 9.62 -7.93
CA PHE A 56 10.67 9.14 -7.05
C PHE A 56 11.96 8.78 -7.81
N GLU A 57 11.89 8.67 -9.14
CA GLU A 57 13.07 8.50 -10.01
C GLU A 57 13.74 9.84 -10.40
N LYS A 58 13.31 10.96 -9.83
CA LYS A 58 13.91 12.30 -9.98
C LYS A 58 14.60 12.72 -8.70
#